data_AF-A0A7V9BEN8-F1
#
_entry.id   AF-A0A7V9BEN8-F1
#
_cell.length_a   1.000
_cell.length_b   1.000
_cell.length_c   1.000
_cell.angle_alpha   90.00
_cell.angle_beta   90.00
_cell.angle_gamma   90.00
#
_symmetry.space_group_name_H-M   'P 1'
#
loop_
_entity.id
_entity.type
_entity.pdbx_description
1 polymer ?
#
loop_
_entity_poly.entity_id
_entity_poly.type
_entity_poly.pdbx_seq_one_letter_code
_entity_poly.pdbx_strand_id
1 'polypeptide(L)' 'MPFYQRLGEVPRKRHIQFRDNGTLLTEEVMGMEGFSGMESILYHLQSPCRVMEIGDFEPIEREEWVPDTHQHRLFD' A
#
# COMPACT_ATOMS: atom_id res chain seq x y z
N MET A 1 -0.56 -3.34 23.19
CA MET A 1 0.57 -2.82 22.41
C MET A 1 0.34 -3.16 20.95
N PRO A 2 0.51 -2.24 20.01
CA PRO A 2 0.43 -2.57 18.59
C PRO A 2 1.51 -3.61 18.28
N PHE A 3 1.10 -4.70 17.63
CA PHE A 3 2.01 -5.77 17.24
C PHE A 3 2.43 -5.52 15.79
N TYR A 4 3.74 -5.53 15.53
CA TYR A 4 4.21 -5.51 14.16
C TYR A 4 3.78 -6.78 13.44
N GLN A 5 3.17 -6.61 12.27
CA GLN A 5 2.81 -7.71 11.39
C GLN A 5 3.82 -7.83 10.25
N ARG A 6 4.06 -9.06 9.82
CA ARG A 6 4.85 -9.35 8.63
C ARG A 6 3.94 -9.97 7.59
N LEU A 7 3.90 -9.38 6.40
CA LEU A 7 3.14 -9.89 5.25
C LEU A 7 4.11 -10.13 4.09
N GLY A 8 3.98 -11.28 3.44
CA GLY A 8 4.83 -11.68 2.32
C GLY A 8 6.27 -12.04 2.70
N GLU A 9 7.12 -12.08 1.68
CA GLU A 9 8.55 -12.32 1.85
C GLU A 9 9.26 -11.02 2.26
N VAL A 10 9.91 -11.06 3.43
CA VAL A 10 10.60 -9.92 4.02
C VAL A 10 11.96 -10.42 4.50
N PRO A 11 13.06 -9.70 4.24
CA PRO A 11 14.38 -10.15 4.62
C PRO A 11 14.57 -10.19 6.14
N ARG A 12 15.45 -11.08 6.60
CA ARG A 12 15.77 -11.23 8.03
C ARG A 12 16.48 -10.00 8.60
N LYS A 13 17.25 -9.29 7.77
CA LYS A 13 17.98 -8.07 8.13
C LYS A 13 17.35 -6.90 7.37
N ARG A 14 17.18 -5.77 8.06
CA ARG A 14 16.70 -4.50 7.51
C ARG A 14 17.82 -3.78 6.75
N HIS A 15 17.46 -2.84 5.87
CA HIS A 15 18.43 -2.01 5.13
C HIS A 15 19.43 -2.85 4.35
N ILE A 16 18.87 -3.78 3.57
CA ILE A 16 19.65 -4.63 2.68
C ILE A 16 19.15 -4.46 1.25
N GLN A 17 20.00 -4.85 0.31
CA GLN A 17 19.55 -5.04 -1.06
C GLN A 17 18.68 -6.31 -1.13
N PHE A 18 17.36 -6.14 -1.22
CA PHE A 18 16.41 -7.24 -1.34
C PHE A 18 15.90 -7.37 -2.78
N ARG A 19 15.84 -8.59 -3.28
CA ARG A 19 15.48 -8.88 -4.67
C ARG A 19 14.39 -9.93 -4.73
N ASP A 20 13.45 -9.73 -5.64
CA ASP A 20 12.47 -10.73 -6.05
C ASP A 20 12.70 -11.09 -7.52
N ASN A 21 12.92 -12.36 -7.82
CA ASN A 21 13.14 -12.86 -9.18
C ASN A 21 14.21 -12.07 -9.99
N GLY A 22 15.28 -11.63 -9.32
CA GLY A 22 16.34 -10.82 -9.90
C GLY A 22 16.08 -9.30 -9.91
N THR A 23 14.83 -8.87 -9.76
CA THR A 23 14.43 -7.46 -9.67
C THR A 23 14.81 -6.88 -8.32
N LEU A 24 15.45 -5.71 -8.31
CA LEU A 24 15.76 -4.97 -7.09
C LEU A 24 14.49 -4.29 -6.56
N LEU A 25 14.11 -4.61 -5.32
CA LEU A 25 12.96 -3.98 -4.68
C LEU A 25 13.35 -2.63 -4.09
N THR A 26 12.41 -1.69 -4.13
CA THR A 26 12.59 -0.37 -3.49
C THR A 26 12.24 -0.48 -2.01
N GLU A 27 13.13 -0.06 -1.12
CA GLU A 27 12.86 0.03 0.32
C GLU A 27 12.26 1.40 0.66
N GLU A 28 11.19 1.44 1.45
CA GLU A 28 10.56 2.66 1.98
C GLU A 28 10.37 2.53 3.50
N VAL A 29 10.72 3.59 4.25
CA VAL A 29 10.39 3.71 5.66
C VAL A 29 9.06 4.46 5.77
N MET A 30 8.02 3.76 6.18
CA MET A 30 6.66 4.30 6.36
C MET A 30 6.42 4.55 7.85
N GLY A 31 6.42 5.82 8.24
CA GLY A 31 6.24 6.27 9.62
C GLY A 31 4.90 6.98 9.83
N MET A 32 4.39 6.96 11.06
CA MET A 32 3.17 7.67 11.42
C MET A 32 3.39 9.18 11.61
N GLU A 33 4.54 9.58 12.18
CA GLU A 33 4.86 10.99 12.49
C GLU A 33 6.18 11.41 11.82
N GLY A 34 6.38 10.99 10.57
CA GLY A 34 7.62 11.25 9.84
C GLY A 34 8.78 10.41 10.36
N PHE A 35 9.41 10.85 11.45
CA PHE A 35 10.60 10.21 12.06
C PHE A 35 10.43 9.84 13.55
N SER A 36 9.25 10.06 14.11
CA SER A 36 8.88 9.60 15.46
C SER A 36 7.73 8.59 15.42
N GLY A 37 7.61 7.83 16.51
CA GLY A 37 6.50 6.91 16.70
C GLY A 37 6.70 5.55 16.02
N MET A 38 5.58 4.95 15.58
CA MET A 38 5.58 3.63 14.95
C MET A 38 5.97 3.74 13.47
N GLU A 39 6.82 2.82 13.04
CA GLU A 39 7.34 2.77 11.68
C GLU A 39 7.35 1.33 11.15
N SER A 40 7.18 1.19 9.83
CA SER A 40 7.31 -0.08 9.12
C SER A 40 8.23 0.11 7.92
N ILE A 41 8.96 -0.96 7.58
CA ILE A 41 9.77 -0.99 6.35
C ILE A 41 8.97 -1.75 5.30
N LEU A 42 8.75 -1.09 4.17
CA LEU A 42 8.07 -1.65 3.01
C LEU A 42 9.10 -1.98 1.92
N TYR A 43 8.86 -3.07 1.19
CA TYR A 43 9.63 -3.43 0.00
C TYR A 43 8.68 -3.47 -1.19
N HIS A 44 8.90 -2.57 -2.16
CA HIS A 44 8.00 -2.39 -3.30
C HIS A 44 8.53 -3.10 -4.54
N LEU A 45 7.64 -3.85 -5.21
CA LEU A 45 7.85 -4.33 -6.59
C LEU A 45 7.95 -3.16 -7.58
N GLN A 46 7.18 -2.10 -7.32
CA GLN A 46 7.17 -0.88 -8.13
C GLN A 46 7.28 0.34 -7.21
N SER A 47 8.29 1.19 -7.46
CA SER A 47 8.53 2.38 -6.64
C SER A 47 7.31 3.33 -6.64
N PRO A 48 6.83 3.79 -5.47
CA PRO A 48 5.78 4.79 -5.38
C PRO A 48 6.26 6.18 -5.83
N CYS A 49 7.57 6.45 -5.80
CA CYS A 49 8.18 7.73 -6.21
C CYS A 49 8.27 7.91 -7.74
N ARG A 50 7.41 7.26 -8.52
CA ARG A 50 7.37 7.36 -9.99
C ARG A 50 6.48 8.51 -10.49
N VAL A 51 5.74 9.16 -9.59
CA VAL A 51 4.86 10.27 -9.98
C VAL A 51 5.69 11.42 -10.54
N MET A 52 5.44 11.77 -11.81
CA MET A 52 6.13 12.85 -12.52
C MET A 52 5.38 14.18 -12.43
N GLU A 53 4.04 14.11 -12.41
CA GLU A 53 3.15 15.25 -12.40
C GLU A 53 1.86 14.89 -11.67
N ILE A 54 1.24 15.89 -11.04
CA ILE A 54 -0.10 15.81 -10.46
C ILE A 54 -0.99 16.71 -11.32
N GLY A 55 -1.96 16.12 -12.01
CA GLY A 55 -2.93 16.85 -12.80
C GLY A 55 -4.02 17.51 -11.95
N ASP A 56 -4.90 18.26 -12.61
CA ASP A 56 -6.06 18.85 -11.96
C ASP A 56 -6.98 17.77 -11.36
N PHE A 57 -7.65 18.13 -10.26
CA PHE A 57 -8.62 17.24 -9.65
C PHE A 57 -9.88 17.14 -10.51
N GLU A 58 -10.16 15.94 -11.01
CA GLU A 58 -11.43 15.60 -11.63
C GLU A 58 -12.31 14.84 -10.62
N PRO A 59 -13.47 15.38 -10.22
CA PRO A 59 -14.40 14.67 -9.35
C PRO A 59 -14.87 13.38 -10.01
N ILE A 60 -14.73 12.27 -9.29
CA ILE A 60 -15.36 11.01 -9.69
C ILE A 60 -16.79 11.04 -9.18
N GLU A 61 -17.72 11.47 -10.03
CA GLU A 61 -19.15 11.35 -9.74
C GLU A 61 -19.57 9.89 -9.90
N ARG A 62 -20.00 9.28 -8.81
CA ARG A 62 -20.60 7.95 -8.79
C ARG A 62 -22.05 8.14 -8.39
N GLU A 63 -22.98 7.66 -9.22
CA GLU A 63 -24.35 7.47 -8.76
C GLU A 63 -24.33 6.36 -7.70
N GLU A 64 -24.74 6.72 -6.48
CA GLU A 64 -24.94 5.72 -5.44
C GLU A 64 -26.06 4.78 -5.90
N TRP A 65 -25.74 3.50 -6.06
CA TRP A 65 -26.75 2.50 -6.34
C TRP A 65 -27.54 2.24 -5.06
N VAL A 66 -28.68 2.93 -4.92
CA VAL A 66 -29.64 2.74 -3.83
C VAL A 66 -30.81 1.91 -4.37
N PRO A 67 -30.82 0.58 -4.17
CA PRO A 67 -31.95 -0.23 -4.60
C PRO A 67 -33.18 0.04 -3.71
N ASP A 68 -34.38 0.03 -4.29
CA ASP A 68 -35.65 0.18 -3.56
C ASP A 68 -35.85 -0.92 -2.48
N THR A 69 -35.12 -2.03 -2.58
CA THR A 69 -35.13 -3.12 -1.60
C THR A 69 -33.71 -3.70 -1.50
N HIS A 70 -33.25 -3.97 -0.28
CA HIS A 70 -31.95 -4.60 -0.04
C HIS A 70 -31.88 -5.95 -0.78
N GLN A 71 -31.16 -6.01 -1.89
CA GLN A 71 -30.91 -7.27 -2.60
C GLN A 71 -29.62 -7.90 -2.07
N HIS A 72 -29.77 -9.02 -1.36
CA HIS A 72 -28.64 -9.89 -1.03
C HIS A 72 -28.12 -10.52 -2.34
N ARG A 73 -27.00 -10.02 -2.86
CA ARG A 73 -26.26 -10.73 -3.92
C ARG A 73 -25.36 -11.78 -3.27
N LEU A 74 -25.98 -12.80 -2.66
CA LEU A 74 -25.24 -14.01 -2.34
C LEU A 74 -25.18 -14.86 -3.62
N PHE A 75 -23.95 -15.00 -4.10
CA PHE A 75 -23.40 -15.72 -5.23
C PHE A 75 -24.03 -17.08 -5.58
N ASP A 76 -23.99 -17.41 -6.88
CA ASP A 76 -23.65 -18.76 -7.37
C ASP A 76 -22.12 -18.88 -7.53
#